data_AF-J9WBE1-F1
#
_entry.id   AF-J9WBE1-F1
#
_cell.length_a   1.000
_cell.length_b   1.000
_cell.length_c   1.000
_cell.angle_alpha   90.00
_cell.angle_beta   90.00
_cell.angle_gamma   90.00
#
_symmetry.space_group_name_H-M   'P 1'
#
loop_
_entity.id
_entity.type
_entity.pdbx_description
1 polymer ?
#
loop_
_entity_poly.entity_id
_entity_poly.type
_entity_poly.pdbx_seq_one_letter_code
_entity_poly.pdbx_strand_id
1 'polypeptide(L)'
;MLENLKLRRSTYLIFIVWGAIAFFLASAIFKYQPLAVSFSINDHRLLQGLLRGILLLAAYVVITIFPTRIAIVIPSFFYFGMLGSYLWQFLMVVLTGNWRGIAMDLLFVISYIVLIYCATMTAFQIINVVQKNRSVYYFSKWFKSVKRVLKAHWLSLLVVTGAYVVLWSMFNLT
;
A
#
# COMPACT_ATOMS: atom_id res chain seq x y z
N MET A 1 17.71 -22.07 8.34
CA MET A 1 16.82 -21.25 9.19
C MET A 1 16.02 -20.25 8.36
N LEU A 2 14.86 -20.68 7.85
CA LEU A 2 13.97 -19.97 6.91
C LEU A 2 12.66 -19.49 7.57
N GLU A 3 12.55 -19.61 8.90
CA GLU A 3 11.25 -19.70 9.59
C GLU A 3 10.50 -18.38 9.81
N ASN A 4 11.11 -17.20 9.59
CA ASN A 4 10.44 -15.92 9.91
C ASN A 4 10.37 -14.93 8.73
N LEU A 5 10.44 -15.43 7.49
CA LEU A 5 10.28 -14.61 6.28
C LEU A 5 8.89 -14.71 5.65
N LYS A 6 8.06 -15.67 6.04
CA LYS A 6 6.70 -15.81 5.51
C LYS A 6 5.73 -15.15 6.48
N LEU A 7 4.89 -14.23 5.98
CA LEU A 7 3.65 -13.89 6.67
C LEU A 7 2.84 -15.17 6.85
N ARG A 8 2.06 -15.28 7.93
CA ARG A 8 1.18 -16.45 8.12
C ARG A 8 0.30 -16.59 6.87
N ARG A 9 0.06 -17.83 6.44
CA ARG A 9 -0.78 -18.15 5.28
C ARG A 9 -2.16 -17.47 5.37
N SER A 10 -2.66 -17.28 6.59
CA SER A 10 -3.88 -16.51 6.89
C SER A 10 -3.80 -15.04 6.46
N THR A 11 -2.67 -14.36 6.65
CA THR A 11 -2.52 -12.95 6.27
C THR A 11 -2.54 -12.76 4.76
N TYR A 12 -1.98 -13.70 3.99
CA TYR A 12 -2.10 -13.68 2.52
C TYR A 12 -3.54 -13.88 2.06
N LEU A 13 -4.27 -14.81 2.67
CA LEU A 13 -5.70 -15.02 2.38
C LEU A 13 -6.51 -13.76 2.70
N ILE A 14 -6.24 -13.10 3.84
CA ILE A 14 -6.90 -11.85 4.21
C ILE A 14 -6.64 -10.75 3.16
N PHE A 15 -5.41 -10.62 2.66
CA PHE A 15 -5.12 -9.61 1.62
C PHE A 15 -5.78 -9.92 0.27
N ILE A 16 -5.86 -11.19 -0.12
CA ILE A 16 -6.55 -11.60 -1.36
C ILE A 16 -8.06 -11.35 -1.22
N VAL A 17 -8.64 -11.75 -0.09
CA VAL A 17 -10.06 -11.52 0.22
C VAL A 17 -10.35 -10.02 0.27
N TRP A 18 -9.49 -9.22 0.92
CA TRP A 18 -9.64 -7.77 0.95
C TRP A 18 -9.56 -7.14 -0.45
N GLY A 19 -8.57 -7.52 -1.26
CA GLY A 19 -8.43 -7.02 -2.63
C GLY A 19 -9.65 -7.36 -3.49
N ALA A 20 -10.20 -8.57 -3.35
CA ALA A 20 -11.43 -8.97 -4.03
C ALA A 20 -12.64 -8.14 -3.53
N ILE A 21 -12.81 -8.00 -2.22
CA ILE A 21 -13.89 -7.21 -1.62
C ILE A 21 -13.84 -5.76 -2.11
N ALA A 22 -12.67 -5.12 -2.05
CA ALA A 22 -12.47 -3.75 -2.51
C ALA A 22 -12.81 -3.58 -4.00
N PHE A 23 -12.36 -4.52 -4.85
CA PHE A 23 -12.63 -4.48 -6.29
C PHE A 23 -14.12 -4.68 -6.61
N PHE A 24 -14.78 -5.66 -5.97
CA PHE A 24 -16.20 -5.93 -6.20
C PHE A 24 -17.10 -4.82 -5.67
N LEU A 25 -16.81 -4.26 -4.48
CA LEU A 25 -17.55 -3.13 -3.93
C LEU A 25 -17.40 -1.88 -4.81
N ALA A 26 -16.18 -1.56 -5.24
CA ALA A 26 -15.96 -0.47 -6.19
C ALA A 26 -16.76 -0.70 -7.48
N SER A 27 -16.63 -1.87 -8.12
CA SER A 27 -17.37 -2.21 -9.33
C SER A 27 -18.90 -2.11 -9.17
N ALA A 28 -19.44 -2.58 -8.04
CA ALA A 28 -20.87 -2.53 -7.75
C ALA A 28 -21.38 -1.09 -7.57
N ILE A 29 -20.65 -0.22 -6.88
CA ILE A 29 -21.03 1.18 -6.67
C ILE A 29 -21.06 1.96 -7.99
N PHE A 30 -20.11 1.68 -8.90
CA PHE A 30 -20.01 2.35 -10.20
C PHE A 30 -21.03 1.83 -11.24
N LYS A 31 -21.54 0.59 -11.11
CA LYS A 31 -22.58 0.04 -12.02
C LYS A 31 -23.89 0.85 -12.00
N TYR A 32 -24.14 1.64 -10.94
CA TYR A 32 -25.33 2.48 -10.77
C TYR A 32 -25.12 3.96 -11.15
N GLN A 33 -24.04 4.30 -11.84
CA GLN A 33 -23.90 5.57 -12.54
C GLN A 33 -24.15 5.34 -14.04
N PRO A 34 -24.93 6.20 -14.74
CA PRO A 34 -24.91 6.26 -16.19
C PRO A 34 -23.61 6.94 -16.62
N LEU A 35 -22.48 6.31 -16.30
CA LEU A 35 -21.23 6.59 -16.96
C LEU A 35 -21.38 6.01 -18.35
N ALA A 36 -21.39 6.86 -19.37
CA ALA A 36 -20.91 6.46 -20.66
C ALA A 36 -19.54 5.83 -20.41
N VAL A 37 -19.48 4.50 -20.39
CA VAL A 37 -18.23 3.75 -20.35
C VAL A 37 -17.62 3.90 -21.73
N SER A 38 -17.23 5.13 -22.08
CA SER A 38 -15.95 5.25 -22.74
C SER A 38 -14.96 4.75 -21.70
N PHE A 39 -14.30 3.63 -21.99
CA PHE A 39 -12.94 3.43 -21.55
C PHE A 39 -12.09 4.57 -22.16
N SER A 40 -12.37 5.82 -21.77
CA SER A 40 -11.48 6.94 -21.91
C SER A 40 -10.47 6.73 -20.81
N ILE A 41 -9.53 5.84 -21.12
CA ILE A 41 -8.11 5.85 -20.78
C ILE A 41 -7.66 7.29 -20.48
N ASN A 42 -8.01 7.79 -19.29
CA ASN A 42 -7.35 8.93 -18.69
C ASN A 42 -6.20 8.32 -17.88
N ASP A 43 -5.27 7.69 -18.62
CA ASP A 43 -4.18 6.82 -18.15
C ASP A 43 -3.32 7.46 -17.07
N HIS A 44 -3.33 8.78 -17.00
CA HIS A 44 -2.52 9.54 -16.08
C HIS A 44 -2.91 9.31 -14.61
N ARG A 45 -4.17 9.02 -14.28
CA ARG A 45 -4.61 8.85 -12.88
C ARG A 45 -4.19 7.50 -12.27
N LEU A 46 -4.33 6.42 -13.04
CA LEU A 46 -3.82 5.10 -12.64
C LEU A 46 -2.30 5.13 -12.56
N LEU A 47 -1.63 5.76 -13.52
CA LEU A 47 -0.18 5.93 -13.52
C LEU A 47 0.29 6.78 -12.32
N GLN A 48 -0.41 7.85 -11.97
CA GLN A 48 -0.13 8.66 -10.77
C GLN A 48 -0.34 7.86 -9.48
N GLY A 49 -1.41 7.08 -9.37
CA GLY A 49 -1.65 6.19 -8.24
C GLY A 49 -0.56 5.14 -8.09
N LEU A 50 -0.16 4.53 -9.21
CA LEU A 50 0.91 3.55 -9.26
C LEU A 50 2.25 4.16 -8.84
N LEU A 51 2.56 5.35 -9.37
CA LEU A 51 3.78 6.08 -9.03
C LEU A 51 3.82 6.46 -7.55
N ARG A 52 2.69 6.90 -6.97
CA ARG A 52 2.58 7.18 -5.53
C ARG A 52 2.77 5.93 -4.67
N GLY A 53 2.14 4.81 -5.06
CA GLY A 53 2.29 3.53 -4.36
C GLY A 53 3.72 2.99 -4.42
N ILE A 54 4.37 3.08 -5.59
CA ILE A 54 5.77 2.69 -5.77
C ILE A 54 6.69 3.60 -4.98
N LEU A 55 6.49 4.92 -5.01
CA LEU A 55 7.28 5.87 -4.21
C LEU A 55 7.15 5.57 -2.72
N LEU A 56 5.95 5.24 -2.23
CA LEU A 56 5.74 4.82 -0.85
C LEU A 56 6.57 3.59 -0.51
N LEU A 57 6.45 2.52 -1.30
CA LEU A 57 7.25 1.31 -1.07
C LEU A 57 8.75 1.58 -1.17
N ALA A 58 9.17 2.38 -2.15
CA ALA A 58 10.57 2.74 -2.35
C ALA A 58 11.14 3.53 -1.16
N ALA A 59 10.40 4.51 -0.62
CA ALA A 59 10.81 5.29 0.54
C ALA A 59 11.07 4.38 1.76
N TYR A 60 10.16 3.44 2.03
CA TYR A 60 10.34 2.46 3.11
C TYR A 60 11.51 1.51 2.86
N VAL A 61 11.76 1.09 1.61
CA VAL A 61 12.89 0.22 1.28
C VAL A 61 14.23 0.97 1.37
N VAL A 62 14.32 2.20 0.84
CA VAL A 62 15.55 2.99 0.83
C VAL A 62 15.97 3.37 2.26
N ILE A 63 15.03 3.70 3.14
CA ILE A 63 15.37 4.06 4.52
C ILE A 63 16.00 2.88 5.30
N THR A 64 15.74 1.63 4.88
CA THR A 64 16.36 0.44 5.49
C THR A 64 17.86 0.30 5.22
N ILE A 65 18.45 1.17 4.39
CA ILE A 65 19.90 1.30 4.28
C ILE A 65 20.49 1.62 5.65
N PHE A 66 19.76 2.34 6.52
CA PHE A 66 20.09 2.45 7.93
C PHE A 66 19.46 1.26 8.67
N PRO A 67 20.26 0.36 9.28
CA PRO A 67 19.76 -0.87 9.87
C PRO A 67 19.21 -0.61 11.29
N THR A 68 18.44 0.47 11.45
CA THR A 68 17.85 0.89 12.72
C THR A 68 16.35 1.01 12.56
N ARG A 69 15.60 0.51 13.55
CA ARG A 69 14.13 0.58 13.52
C ARG A 69 13.61 2.02 13.56
N ILE A 70 14.37 2.93 14.16
CA ILE A 70 14.08 4.36 14.23
C ILE A 70 14.06 5.00 12.83
N ALA A 71 14.82 4.48 11.86
CA ALA A 71 14.83 5.00 10.50
C ALA A 71 13.44 4.96 9.84
N ILE A 72 12.59 3.99 10.22
CA ILE A 72 11.23 3.83 9.67
C ILE A 72 10.29 4.96 10.13
N VAL A 73 10.61 5.67 11.20
CA VAL A 73 9.82 6.83 11.67
C VAL A 73 9.78 7.92 10.61
N ILE A 74 10.86 8.12 9.84
CA ILE A 74 10.97 9.17 8.82
C ILE A 74 9.89 9.03 7.74
N PRO A 75 9.81 7.93 6.94
CA PRO A 75 8.74 7.78 5.97
C PRO A 75 7.37 7.73 6.65
N SER A 76 7.28 7.09 7.82
CA SER A 76 6.00 6.99 8.54
C SER A 76 5.42 8.36 8.87
N PHE A 77 6.23 9.32 9.32
CA PHE A 77 5.76 10.68 9.62
C PHE A 77 5.08 11.34 8.42
N PHE A 78 5.68 11.25 7.22
CA PHE A 78 5.10 11.80 6.00
C PHE A 78 3.83 11.05 5.57
N TYR A 79 3.83 9.72 5.57
CA TYR A 79 2.70 8.93 5.10
C TYR A 79 1.51 8.93 6.08
N PHE A 80 1.76 9.03 7.39
CA PHE A 80 0.72 9.29 8.40
C PHE A 80 0.20 10.73 8.32
N GLY A 81 1.03 11.71 7.99
CA GLY A 81 0.57 13.08 7.68
C GLY A 81 -0.42 13.09 6.52
N MET A 82 -0.11 12.36 5.43
CA MET A 82 -1.04 12.18 4.31
C MET A 82 -2.31 11.41 4.74
N LEU A 83 -2.20 10.40 5.60
CA LEU A 83 -3.39 9.72 6.16
C LEU A 83 -4.32 10.71 6.87
N GLY A 84 -3.76 11.65 7.65
CA GLY A 84 -4.51 12.73 8.28
C GLY A 84 -5.28 13.59 7.26
N SER A 85 -4.65 13.91 6.13
CA SER A 85 -5.32 14.66 5.05
C SER A 85 -6.47 13.87 4.40
N TYR A 86 -6.32 12.56 4.22
CA TYR A 86 -7.39 11.70 3.68
C TYR A 86 -8.53 11.52 4.67
N LEU A 87 -8.23 11.41 5.97
CA LEU A 87 -9.25 11.38 7.02
C LEU A 87 -10.04 12.69 7.10
N TRP A 88 -9.37 13.83 6.89
CA TRP A 88 -10.03 15.12 6.82
C TRP A 88 -10.96 15.23 5.60
N GLN A 89 -10.51 14.77 4.43
CA GLN A 89 -11.35 14.71 3.23
C GLN A 89 -12.55 13.79 3.42
N PHE A 90 -12.35 12.62 4.03
CA PHE A 90 -13.43 11.71 4.39
C PHE A 90 -14.47 12.38 5.29
N LEU A 91 -14.03 13.14 6.31
CA LEU A 91 -14.95 13.89 7.19
C LEU A 91 -15.80 14.87 6.38
N MET A 92 -15.21 15.58 5.41
CA MET A 92 -15.94 16.51 4.55
C MET A 92 -16.99 15.79 3.70
N VAL A 93 -16.67 14.63 3.14
CA VAL A 93 -17.62 13.82 2.36
C VAL A 93 -18.74 13.28 3.24
N VAL A 94 -18.45 12.88 4.49
CA VAL A 94 -19.48 12.46 5.46
C VAL A 94 -20.50 13.57 5.71
N LEU A 95 -20.04 14.82 5.82
CA LEU A 95 -20.92 15.98 6.03
C LEU A 95 -21.87 16.25 4.85
N THR A 96 -21.55 15.80 3.64
CA THR A 96 -22.43 15.94 2.46
C THR A 96 -23.60 14.96 2.45
N GLY A 97 -23.57 13.91 3.29
CA GLY A 97 -24.61 12.87 3.32
C GLY A 97 -24.59 11.92 2.11
N ASN A 98 -23.61 12.01 1.22
CA ASN A 98 -23.48 11.13 0.06
C ASN A 98 -22.94 9.74 0.47
N TRP A 99 -23.84 8.80 0.75
CA TRP A 99 -23.49 7.43 1.17
C TRP A 99 -22.49 6.72 0.25
N ARG A 100 -22.55 6.97 -1.07
CA ARG A 100 -21.64 6.34 -2.05
C ARG A 100 -20.21 6.88 -1.92
N GLY A 101 -20.07 8.21 -1.76
CA GLY A 101 -18.77 8.85 -1.51
C GLY A 101 -18.16 8.35 -0.19
N ILE A 102 -18.98 8.28 0.87
CA ILE A 102 -18.56 7.78 2.19
C ILE A 102 -18.00 6.34 2.07
N ALA A 103 -18.68 5.45 1.34
CA ALA A 103 -18.22 4.07 1.18
C ALA A 103 -16.90 3.97 0.39
N MET A 104 -16.75 4.74 -0.68
CA MET A 104 -15.54 4.74 -1.51
C MET A 104 -14.33 5.32 -0.76
N ASP A 105 -14.51 6.43 -0.06
CA ASP A 105 -13.46 7.06 0.74
C ASP A 105 -13.02 6.16 1.90
N LEU A 106 -13.97 5.48 2.56
CA LEU A 106 -13.65 4.54 3.61
C LEU A 106 -12.82 3.35 3.09
N LEU A 107 -13.18 2.78 1.93
CA LEU A 107 -12.39 1.73 1.29
C LEU A 107 -10.99 2.20 0.90
N PHE A 108 -10.89 3.44 0.41
CA PHE A 108 -9.62 4.06 0.07
C PHE A 108 -8.72 4.26 1.30
N VAL A 109 -9.25 4.85 2.38
CA VAL A 109 -8.51 5.07 3.63
C VAL A 109 -8.03 3.74 4.21
N ILE A 110 -8.90 2.71 4.25
CA ILE A 110 -8.50 1.38 4.74
C ILE A 110 -7.37 0.80 3.86
N SER A 111 -7.50 0.89 2.54
CA SER A 111 -6.49 0.35 1.63
C SER A 111 -5.14 1.09 1.74
N TYR A 112 -5.17 2.39 2.00
CA TYR A 112 -3.98 3.18 2.26
C TYR A 112 -3.31 2.80 3.61
N ILE A 113 -4.10 2.57 4.67
CA ILE A 113 -3.60 2.05 5.96
C ILE A 113 -2.93 0.67 5.77
N VAL A 114 -3.57 -0.23 5.02
CA VAL A 114 -3.04 -1.56 4.73
C VAL A 114 -1.73 -1.47 3.93
N LEU A 115 -1.64 -0.55 2.98
CA LEU A 115 -0.42 -0.31 2.20
C LEU A 115 0.73 0.18 3.10
N ILE A 116 0.49 1.16 3.98
CA ILE A 116 1.48 1.62 4.97
C ILE A 116 1.93 0.47 5.87
N TYR A 117 0.99 -0.33 6.37
CA TYR A 117 1.29 -1.48 7.22
C TYR A 117 2.19 -2.49 6.51
N CYS A 118 1.87 -2.86 5.27
CA CYS A 118 2.70 -3.76 4.47
C CYS A 118 4.10 -3.21 4.20
N ALA A 119 4.21 -1.92 3.88
CA ALA A 119 5.49 -1.24 3.65
C ALA A 119 6.36 -1.21 4.93
N THR A 120 5.73 -0.92 6.07
CA THR A 120 6.38 -0.91 7.38
C THR A 120 6.87 -2.29 7.79
N MET A 121 6.03 -3.32 7.63
CA MET A 121 6.37 -4.70 7.98
C MET A 121 7.52 -5.23 7.11
N THR A 122 7.49 -4.96 5.80
CA THR A 122 8.58 -5.34 4.90
C THR A 122 9.87 -4.61 5.25
N ALA A 123 9.83 -3.32 5.60
CA ALA A 123 10.99 -2.59 6.06
C ALA A 123 11.59 -3.19 7.34
N PHE A 124 10.77 -3.52 8.35
CA PHE A 124 11.26 -4.19 9.57
C PHE A 124 11.89 -5.54 9.28
N GLN A 125 11.31 -6.34 8.39
CA GLN A 125 11.88 -7.62 8.00
C GLN A 125 13.21 -7.46 7.28
N ILE A 126 13.35 -6.47 6.39
CA ILE A 126 14.63 -6.14 5.75
C ILE A 126 15.67 -5.80 6.82
N ILE A 127 15.37 -4.89 7.75
CA ILE A 127 16.28 -4.50 8.84
C ILE A 127 16.70 -5.72 9.68
N ASN A 128 15.75 -6.57 10.09
CA ASN A 128 16.06 -7.76 10.88
C ASN A 128 16.98 -8.75 10.11
N VAL A 129 16.75 -8.96 8.81
CA VAL A 129 17.59 -9.84 7.98
C VAL A 129 18.98 -9.24 7.77
N VAL A 130 19.05 -7.92 7.56
CA VAL A 130 20.31 -7.19 7.48
C VAL A 130 21.05 -7.32 8.81
N GLN A 131 20.44 -7.09 9.97
CA GLN A 131 21.16 -7.24 11.24
C GLN A 131 21.69 -8.66 11.47
N LYS A 132 20.95 -9.71 11.05
CA LYS A 132 21.32 -11.11 11.26
C LYS A 132 22.46 -11.64 10.37
N ASN A 133 22.58 -11.15 9.14
CA ASN A 133 23.60 -11.67 8.20
C ASN A 133 25.01 -11.18 8.57
N ARG A 134 26.00 -12.06 8.74
CA ARG A 134 27.40 -11.66 8.86
C ARG A 134 28.02 -11.51 7.47
N SER A 135 28.42 -10.29 7.09
CA SER A 135 29.14 -10.01 5.84
C SER A 135 29.96 -8.74 6.01
N VAL A 136 31.16 -8.73 5.43
CA VAL A 136 32.10 -7.59 5.44
C VAL A 136 31.57 -6.42 4.60
N TYR A 137 30.82 -6.70 3.53
CA TYR A 137 30.29 -5.67 2.63
C TYR A 137 28.83 -5.33 2.95
N TYR A 138 28.63 -4.21 3.65
CA TYR A 138 27.31 -3.77 4.11
C TYR A 138 26.28 -3.59 2.98
N PHE A 139 26.63 -2.89 1.90
CA PHE A 139 25.72 -2.64 0.77
C PHE A 139 25.31 -3.92 0.04
N SER A 140 26.25 -4.83 -0.21
CA SER A 140 25.96 -6.14 -0.84
C SER A 140 25.00 -6.97 0.02
N LYS A 141 25.22 -6.94 1.33
CA LYS A 141 24.38 -7.60 2.33
C LYS A 141 22.98 -6.99 2.41
N TRP A 142 22.87 -5.66 2.39
CA TRP A 142 21.60 -4.95 2.33
C TRP A 142 20.82 -5.32 1.06
N PHE A 143 21.44 -5.20 -0.10
CA PHE A 143 20.79 -5.49 -1.39
C PHE A 143 20.30 -6.94 -1.49
N LYS A 144 21.11 -7.92 -1.06
CA LYS A 144 20.70 -9.33 -1.00
C LYS A 144 19.51 -9.54 -0.06
N SER A 145 19.46 -8.82 1.05
CA SER A 145 18.37 -8.91 2.04
C SER A 145 17.08 -8.30 1.50
N VAL A 146 17.15 -7.11 0.89
CA VAL A 146 16.03 -6.45 0.21
C VAL A 146 15.44 -7.37 -0.86
N LYS A 147 16.28 -7.89 -1.78
CA LYS A 147 15.83 -8.79 -2.85
C LYS A 147 15.14 -10.04 -2.29
N ARG A 148 15.67 -10.62 -1.21
CA ARG A 148 15.09 -11.81 -0.58
C ARG A 148 13.72 -11.52 0.05
N VAL A 149 13.58 -10.41 0.80
CA VAL A 149 12.31 -10.04 1.45
C VAL A 149 11.27 -9.64 0.43
N LEU A 150 11.62 -8.82 -0.57
CA LEU A 150 10.71 -8.45 -1.65
C LEU A 150 10.23 -9.68 -2.42
N LYS A 151 11.11 -10.64 -2.74
CA LYS A 151 10.72 -11.89 -3.39
C LYS A 151 9.81 -12.76 -2.51
N ALA A 152 9.90 -12.67 -1.18
CA ALA A 152 9.00 -13.40 -0.28
C ALA A 152 7.61 -12.75 -0.19
N HIS A 153 7.53 -11.42 -0.29
CA HIS A 153 6.30 -10.64 -0.14
C HIS A 153 5.73 -10.08 -1.44
N TRP A 154 6.28 -10.46 -2.59
CA TRP A 154 5.95 -9.88 -3.90
C TRP A 154 4.44 -9.92 -4.19
N LEU A 155 3.78 -11.05 -3.92
CA LEU A 155 2.36 -11.23 -4.20
C LEU A 155 1.47 -10.35 -3.30
N SER A 156 1.77 -10.30 -2.00
CA SER A 156 1.06 -9.40 -1.07
C SER A 156 1.26 -7.93 -1.44
N LEU A 157 2.50 -7.55 -1.81
CA LEU A 157 2.80 -6.17 -2.21
C LEU A 157 2.06 -5.81 -3.50
N LEU A 158 2.02 -6.71 -4.49
CA LEU A 158 1.29 -6.49 -5.74
C LEU A 158 -0.21 -6.32 -5.51
N VAL A 159 -0.83 -7.20 -4.71
CA VAL A 159 -2.27 -7.15 -4.43
C VAL A 159 -2.65 -5.85 -3.70
N VAL A 160 -1.91 -5.50 -2.65
CA VAL A 160 -2.19 -4.30 -1.85
C VAL A 160 -1.94 -3.02 -2.65
N THR A 161 -0.85 -2.97 -3.43
CA THR A 161 -0.58 -1.83 -4.32
C THR A 161 -1.64 -1.73 -5.41
N GLY A 162 -2.05 -2.85 -6.02
CA GLY A 162 -3.10 -2.88 -7.03
C GLY A 162 -4.44 -2.36 -6.49
N ALA A 163 -4.86 -2.83 -5.32
CA ALA A 163 -6.08 -2.34 -4.66
C ALA A 163 -6.00 -0.82 -4.37
N TYR A 164 -4.86 -0.35 -3.87
CA TYR A 164 -4.63 1.09 -3.66
C TYR A 164 -4.72 1.89 -4.97
N VAL A 165 -4.10 1.42 -6.06
CA VAL A 165 -4.09 2.13 -7.35
C VAL A 165 -5.50 2.24 -7.94
N VAL A 166 -6.27 1.15 -7.90
CA VAL A 166 -7.65 1.14 -8.37
C VAL A 166 -8.48 2.13 -7.57
N LEU A 167 -8.43 2.06 -6.23
CA LEU A 167 -9.19 2.96 -5.37
C LEU A 167 -8.73 4.42 -5.47
N TRP A 168 -7.42 4.68 -5.61
CA TRP A 168 -6.87 6.02 -5.83
C TRP A 168 -7.41 6.66 -7.11
N SER A 169 -7.48 5.88 -8.20
CA SER A 169 -8.01 6.39 -9.47
C SER A 169 -9.48 6.81 -9.38
N MET A 170 -10.21 6.21 -8.43
CA MET A 170 -11.64 6.43 -8.18
C MET A 170 -11.92 7.50 -7.11
N PHE A 171 -11.01 7.68 -6.14
CA PHE A 171 -11.13 8.63 -5.03
C PHE A 171 -11.23 10.11 -5.49
N ASN A 172 -10.61 10.45 -6.63
CA ASN A 172 -10.67 11.81 -7.21
C ASN A 172 -11.88 12.05 -8.14
N LEU A 173 -12.87 11.16 -8.15
CA LEU A 173 -14.10 11.29 -8.96
C LEU A 173 -15.35 11.60 -8.13
N THR A 174 -15.24 11.48 -6.80
CA THR A 174 -16.29 11.79 -5.81
C THR A 174 -16.17 13.23 -5.34
#